data_AF-A0AB38CC57-F1
#
_entry.id   AF-A0AB38CC57-F1
#
_cell.length_a   1.000
_cell.length_b   1.000
_cell.length_c   1.000
_cell.angle_alpha   90.00
_cell.angle_beta   90.00
_cell.angle_gamma   90.00
#
_symmetry.space_group_name_H-M   'P 1'
#
loop_
_entity.id
_entity.type
_entity.pdbx_description
1 polymer ?
#
loop_
_entity_poly.entity_id
_entity_poly.type
_entity_poly.pdbx_seq_one_letter_code
_entity_poly.pdbx_strand_id
1 'polypeptide(L)'
;MASTTFTLSRDTFGKLVMTDADGQVFEGVAPVRAFPIQSPDEGISLVLGNGKEVAWIDRLDALPEPARSLLQEELEGREFMPEIARVKSVSSFATPCTWYVDTDRGETQFVLKGEEDIRRIGATSLLIADNHGIHFLIRDMFNIDKTTRKILDRFL
;
A
#
# COMPACT_ATOMS: atom_id res chain seq x y z
N MET A 1 -20.91 14.28 -12.80
CA MET A 1 -20.79 14.17 -11.33
C MET A 1 -21.02 12.70 -11.00
N ALA A 2 -19.99 12.00 -10.51
CA ALA A 2 -20.17 10.62 -10.08
C ALA A 2 -21.05 10.64 -8.82
N SER A 3 -22.25 10.06 -8.92
CA SER A 3 -23.15 9.92 -7.79
C SER A 3 -22.71 8.70 -7.01
N THR A 4 -22.03 8.89 -5.89
CA THR A 4 -21.78 7.79 -4.95
C THR A 4 -23.11 7.37 -4.35
N THR A 5 -23.49 6.11 -4.52
CA THR A 5 -24.74 5.55 -4.01
C THR A 5 -24.69 5.25 -2.50
N PHE A 6 -23.68 5.75 -1.79
CA PHE A 6 -23.50 5.57 -0.35
C PHE A 6 -22.84 6.80 0.26
N THR A 7 -22.98 6.95 1.57
CA THR A 7 -22.28 7.95 2.37
C THR A 7 -21.37 7.28 3.40
N LEU A 8 -20.28 7.97 3.76
CA LEU A 8 -19.31 7.50 4.75
C LEU A 8 -19.19 8.50 5.89
N SER A 9 -19.03 7.98 7.10
CA SER A 9 -18.75 8.76 8.31
C SER A 9 -17.87 7.96 9.27
N ARG A 10 -17.35 8.61 10.32
CA ARG A 10 -16.70 7.93 11.45
C ARG A 10 -17.63 7.93 12.66
N ASP A 11 -17.68 6.81 13.36
CA ASP A 11 -18.35 6.74 14.66
C ASP A 11 -17.50 7.38 15.78
N THR A 12 -18.03 7.39 17.01
CA THR A 12 -17.34 7.92 18.20
C THR A 12 -16.06 7.15 18.57
N PHE A 13 -15.88 5.95 18.04
CA PHE A 13 -14.69 5.11 18.24
C PHE A 13 -13.72 5.21 17.06
N GLY A 14 -13.97 6.10 16.11
CA GLY A 14 -13.15 6.33 14.92
C GLY A 14 -13.36 5.30 13.80
N LYS A 15 -14.27 4.33 13.95
CA LYS A 15 -14.55 3.32 12.92
C LYS A 15 -15.36 3.90 11.78
N LEU A 16 -15.07 3.44 10.57
CA LEU A 16 -15.83 3.84 9.39
C LEU A 16 -17.23 3.21 9.40
N VAL A 17 -18.23 4.02 9.10
CA VAL A 17 -19.63 3.64 8.94
C VAL A 17 -20.07 3.99 7.53
N MET A 18 -20.67 3.04 6.82
CA MET A 18 -21.26 3.24 5.51
C MET A 18 -22.78 3.21 5.60
N THR A 19 -23.45 4.17 4.96
CA THR A 19 -24.90 4.12 4.75
C THR A 19 -25.16 4.03 3.25
N ASP A 20 -25.84 2.98 2.79
CA ASP A 20 -26.16 2.79 1.37
C ASP A 20 -27.35 3.65 0.91
N ALA A 21 -27.75 3.45 -0.34
CA ALA A 21 -28.84 4.18 -0.99
C ALA A 21 -30.21 3.88 -0.38
N ASP A 22 -30.37 2.67 0.17
CA ASP A 22 -31.59 2.17 0.80
C ASP A 22 -31.68 2.58 2.29
N GLY A 23 -30.63 3.25 2.81
CA GLY A 23 -30.52 3.68 4.19
C GLY A 23 -30.03 2.58 5.14
N GLN A 24 -29.55 1.46 4.62
CA GLN A 24 -28.93 0.42 5.45
C GLN A 24 -27.58 0.91 5.95
N VAL A 25 -27.38 0.78 7.27
CA VAL A 25 -26.14 1.17 7.95
C VAL A 25 -25.25 -0.05 8.16
N PHE A 26 -23.98 0.10 7.78
CA PHE A 26 -22.92 -0.88 7.95
C PHE A 26 -21.83 -0.26 8.82
N GLU A 27 -21.67 -0.78 10.04
CA GLU A 27 -20.67 -0.29 10.99
C GLU A 27 -19.37 -1.10 10.92
N GLY A 28 -18.23 -0.43 11.16
CA GLY A 28 -16.93 -1.09 11.19
C GLY A 28 -16.48 -1.59 9.81
N VAL A 29 -16.81 -0.83 8.78
CA VAL A 29 -16.38 -1.11 7.41
C VAL A 29 -14.89 -0.81 7.27
N ALA A 30 -14.17 -1.63 6.53
CA ALA A 30 -12.76 -1.42 6.22
C ALA A 30 -12.56 -1.45 4.69
N PRO A 31 -11.87 -0.46 4.11
CA PRO A 31 -11.44 -0.54 2.72
C PRO A 31 -10.27 -1.52 2.55
N VAL A 32 -10.31 -2.29 1.47
CA VAL A 32 -9.28 -3.24 1.07
C VAL A 32 -9.00 -3.08 -0.43
N ARG A 33 -7.73 -2.87 -0.80
CA ARG A 33 -7.31 -2.82 -2.21
C ARG A 33 -7.29 -4.21 -2.81
N ALA A 34 -7.93 -4.39 -3.97
CA ALA A 34 -7.82 -5.62 -4.74
C ALA A 34 -6.41 -5.78 -5.34
N PHE A 35 -5.77 -4.67 -5.73
CA PHE A 35 -4.46 -4.64 -6.37
C PHE A 35 -3.53 -3.61 -5.69
N PRO A 36 -3.09 -3.82 -4.43
CA PRO A 36 -2.39 -2.81 -3.62
C PRO A 36 -1.08 -2.29 -4.23
N ILE A 37 -0.42 -3.08 -5.08
CA ILE A 37 0.83 -2.70 -5.73
C ILE A 37 0.58 -2.12 -7.12
N GLN A 38 -0.23 -2.81 -7.94
CA GLN A 38 -0.36 -2.51 -9.37
C GLN A 38 -1.35 -1.38 -9.65
N SER A 39 -2.43 -1.30 -8.87
CA SER A 39 -3.48 -0.29 -9.04
C SER A 39 -3.97 0.17 -7.66
N PRO A 40 -3.14 0.89 -6.88
CA PRO A 40 -3.45 1.24 -5.49
C PRO A 40 -4.70 2.13 -5.36
N ASP A 41 -5.07 2.87 -6.41
CA ASP A 41 -6.23 3.76 -6.41
C ASP A 41 -7.46 3.16 -7.11
N GLU A 42 -7.38 1.90 -7.55
CA GLU A 42 -8.45 1.21 -8.29
C GLU A 42 -8.87 -0.10 -7.61
N GLY A 43 -10.15 -0.44 -7.75
CA GLY A 43 -10.73 -1.67 -7.20
C GLY A 43 -10.60 -1.79 -5.68
N ILE A 44 -11.40 -0.98 -4.98
CA ILE A 44 -11.43 -0.93 -3.52
C ILE A 44 -12.72 -1.58 -3.04
N SER A 45 -12.57 -2.68 -2.32
CA SER A 45 -13.68 -3.37 -1.67
C SER A 45 -13.89 -2.80 -0.27
N LEU A 46 -15.14 -2.48 0.07
CA LEU A 46 -15.54 -2.14 1.43
C LEU A 46 -16.06 -3.41 2.10
N VAL A 47 -15.37 -3.88 3.14
CA VAL A 47 -15.70 -5.14 3.82
C VAL A 47 -16.02 -4.92 5.29
N LEU A 48 -16.92 -5.74 5.82
CA LEU A 48 -17.20 -5.82 7.26
C LEU A 48 -16.16 -6.68 7.99
N GLY A 49 -16.13 -6.61 9.32
CA GLY A 49 -15.25 -7.44 10.15
C GLY A 49 -15.47 -8.96 10.00
N ASN A 50 -16.58 -9.40 9.42
CA ASN A 50 -16.83 -10.81 9.07
C ASN A 50 -16.39 -11.19 7.65
N GLY A 51 -15.72 -10.29 6.93
CA GLY A 51 -15.24 -10.48 5.56
C GLY A 51 -16.31 -10.30 4.47
N LYS A 52 -17.55 -9.96 4.82
CA LYS A 52 -18.60 -9.67 3.83
C LYS A 52 -18.33 -8.34 3.15
N GLU A 53 -18.24 -8.35 1.82
CA GLU A 53 -18.25 -7.13 1.01
C GLU A 53 -19.62 -6.46 1.06
N VAL A 54 -19.61 -5.14 1.25
CA VAL A 54 -20.82 -4.29 1.29
C VAL A 54 -20.84 -3.25 0.18
N ALA A 55 -19.69 -2.91 -0.40
CA ALA A 55 -19.62 -2.05 -1.59
C ALA A 55 -18.30 -2.26 -2.35
N TRP A 56 -18.33 -1.89 -3.63
CA TRP A 56 -17.17 -1.86 -4.52
C TRP A 56 -16.97 -0.45 -5.07
N ILE A 57 -15.73 0.01 -5.12
CA ILE A 57 -15.33 1.31 -5.64
C ILE A 57 -14.33 1.08 -6.76
N ASP A 58 -14.67 1.49 -7.97
CA ASP A 58 -13.78 1.31 -9.13
C ASP A 58 -12.52 2.16 -9.03
N ARG A 59 -12.64 3.43 -8.60
CA ARG A 59 -11.52 4.37 -8.43
C ARG A 59 -11.72 5.30 -7.25
N LEU A 60 -10.70 5.49 -6.42
CA LEU A 60 -10.73 6.45 -5.29
C LEU A 60 -10.88 7.90 -5.77
N ASP A 61 -10.21 8.26 -6.87
CA ASP A 61 -10.21 9.62 -7.42
C ASP A 61 -11.57 10.07 -7.97
N ALA A 62 -12.46 9.12 -8.26
CA ALA A 62 -13.82 9.36 -8.71
C ALA A 62 -14.81 9.66 -7.57
N LEU A 63 -14.43 9.40 -6.31
CA LEU A 63 -15.29 9.66 -5.16
C LEU A 63 -15.30 11.15 -4.80
N PRO A 64 -16.48 11.73 -4.49
CA PRO A 64 -16.57 13.06 -3.93
C PRO A 64 -16.05 13.10 -2.49
N GLU A 65 -15.63 14.29 -2.06
CA GLU A 65 -15.39 14.55 -0.64
C GLU A 65 -16.72 14.51 0.14
N PRO A 66 -16.72 14.09 1.42
CA PRO A 66 -15.57 13.69 2.23
C PRO A 66 -15.17 12.20 2.12
N ALA A 67 -15.92 11.41 1.33
CA ALA A 67 -15.75 9.96 1.28
C ALA A 67 -14.34 9.54 0.85
N ARG A 68 -13.77 10.24 -0.14
CA ARG A 68 -12.41 9.97 -0.63
C ARG A 68 -11.37 10.09 0.48
N SER A 69 -11.34 11.20 1.22
CA SER A 69 -10.37 11.43 2.29
C SER A 69 -10.48 10.37 3.40
N LEU A 70 -11.71 10.03 3.81
CA LEU A 70 -11.94 9.02 4.84
C LEU A 70 -11.39 7.64 4.46
N LEU A 71 -11.55 7.24 3.20
CA LEU A 71 -11.03 5.98 2.72
C LEU A 71 -9.51 5.98 2.58
N GLN A 72 -8.92 7.09 2.11
CA GLN A 72 -7.47 7.24 2.03
C GLN A 72 -6.81 7.10 3.40
N GLU A 73 -7.36 7.77 4.43
CA GLU A 73 -6.87 7.65 5.80
C GLU A 73 -6.94 6.20 6.34
N GLU A 74 -8.07 5.51 6.14
CA GLU A 74 -8.22 4.11 6.58
C GLU A 74 -7.25 3.17 5.85
N LEU A 75 -7.05 3.37 4.56
CA LEU A 75 -6.15 2.59 3.73
C LEU A 75 -4.67 2.80 4.13
N GLU A 76 -4.26 4.04 4.38
CA GLU A 76 -2.90 4.38 4.82
C GLU A 76 -2.58 3.84 6.22
N GLY A 77 -3.56 3.87 7.13
CA GLY A 77 -3.40 3.38 8.50
C GLY A 77 -3.30 1.85 8.63
N ARG A 78 -3.81 1.09 7.65
CA ARG A 78 -3.87 -0.38 7.69
C ARG A 78 -2.78 -1.06 6.88
N GLU A 79 -2.32 -0.43 5.81
CA GLU A 79 -1.31 -1.01 4.93
C GLU A 79 0.11 -0.65 5.40
N PHE A 80 0.82 -1.66 5.90
CA PHE A 80 2.22 -1.53 6.28
C PHE A 80 3.13 -2.14 5.19
N MET A 81 3.36 -1.35 4.13
CA MET A 81 4.31 -1.65 3.07
C MET A 81 5.08 -0.37 2.73
N PRO A 82 6.22 -0.10 3.40
CA PRO A 82 6.99 1.11 3.15
C PRO A 82 7.48 1.18 1.72
N GLU A 83 7.29 2.33 1.08
CA GLU A 83 7.77 2.57 -0.26
C GLU A 83 9.18 3.15 -0.20
N ILE A 84 10.16 2.42 -0.74
CA ILE A 84 11.56 2.85 -0.81
C ILE A 84 11.67 3.93 -1.89
N ALA A 85 11.95 5.15 -1.46
CA ALA A 85 12.29 6.27 -2.34
C ALA A 85 13.76 6.22 -2.77
N ARG A 86 14.65 5.74 -1.89
CA ARG A 86 16.10 5.67 -2.15
C ARG A 86 16.78 4.60 -1.32
N VAL A 87 17.73 3.89 -1.91
CA VAL A 87 18.69 3.03 -1.18
C VAL A 87 19.98 3.82 -0.98
N LYS A 88 20.32 4.11 0.29
CA LYS A 88 21.51 4.87 0.66
C LYS A 88 22.78 4.05 0.51
N SER A 89 22.75 2.82 1.03
CA SER A 89 23.89 1.92 1.05
C SER A 89 23.45 0.50 1.41
N VAL A 90 24.35 -0.45 1.18
CA VAL A 90 24.23 -1.84 1.65
C VAL A 90 25.49 -2.21 2.42
N SER A 91 25.36 -3.06 3.44
CA SER A 91 26.51 -3.51 4.23
C SER A 91 27.46 -4.42 3.44
N SER A 92 26.94 -5.11 2.44
CA SER A 92 27.65 -6.04 1.56
C SER A 92 26.84 -6.27 0.28
N PHE A 93 27.48 -6.77 -0.77
CA PHE A 93 26.82 -7.29 -1.99
C PHE A 93 26.63 -8.81 -1.96
N ALA A 94 26.90 -9.45 -0.83
CA ALA A 94 26.58 -10.85 -0.59
C ALA A 94 25.49 -10.94 0.47
N THR A 95 24.50 -11.80 0.25
CA THR A 95 23.43 -12.07 1.21
C THR A 95 23.89 -13.04 2.30
N PRO A 96 23.39 -12.90 3.55
CA PRO A 96 22.51 -11.84 4.02
C PRO A 96 23.23 -10.50 4.18
N CYS A 97 22.54 -9.40 3.88
CA CYS A 97 23.08 -8.04 4.04
C CYS A 97 22.04 -7.04 4.54
N THR A 98 22.50 -5.95 5.14
CA THR A 98 21.65 -4.86 5.65
C THR A 98 21.57 -3.75 4.61
N TRP A 99 20.35 -3.33 4.30
CA TRP A 99 20.07 -2.21 3.41
C TRP A 99 19.65 -1.01 4.25
N TYR A 100 20.20 0.17 3.92
CA TYR A 100 19.85 1.44 4.54
C TYR A 100 19.06 2.26 3.53
N VAL A 101 17.82 2.63 3.86
CA VAL A 101 16.86 3.17 2.89
C VAL A 101 16.10 4.39 3.41
N ASP A 102 15.74 5.28 2.50
CA ASP A 102 14.72 6.30 2.71
C ASP A 102 13.38 5.78 2.21
N THR A 103 12.35 5.88 3.04
CA THR A 103 10.98 5.46 2.68
C THR A 103 9.99 6.62 2.83
N ASP A 104 8.78 6.44 2.29
CA ASP A 104 7.62 7.30 2.55
C ASP A 104 7.27 7.45 4.05
N ARG A 105 7.73 6.52 4.88
CA ARG A 105 7.55 6.51 6.35
C ARG A 105 8.83 6.90 7.13
N GLY A 106 9.83 7.45 6.44
CA GLY A 106 11.09 7.90 7.04
C GLY A 106 12.26 6.95 6.78
N GLU A 107 13.40 7.27 7.39
CA GLU A 107 14.63 6.50 7.23
C GLU A 107 14.58 5.19 8.04
N THR A 108 15.01 4.08 7.44
CA THR A 108 15.06 2.79 8.12
C THR A 108 16.10 1.87 7.51
N GLN A 109 16.25 0.69 8.10
CA GLN A 109 17.10 -0.39 7.61
C GLN A 109 16.38 -1.73 7.70
N PHE A 110 16.72 -2.64 6.81
CA PHE A 110 16.21 -4.02 6.83
C PHE A 110 17.30 -5.00 6.41
N VAL A 111 17.12 -6.28 6.76
CA VAL A 111 18.04 -7.35 6.36
C VAL A 111 17.44 -8.14 5.20
N LEU A 112 18.13 -8.13 4.05
CA LEU A 112 17.85 -9.02 2.93
C LEU A 112 18.48 -10.39 3.21
N LYS A 113 17.68 -11.45 3.33
CA LYS A 113 18.19 -12.81 3.63
C LYS A 113 18.79 -13.48 2.41
N GLY A 114 18.13 -13.36 1.26
CA GLY A 114 18.57 -13.92 -0.01
C GLY A 114 18.17 -13.02 -1.19
N GLU A 115 18.79 -13.24 -2.36
CA GLU A 115 18.43 -12.50 -3.58
C GLU A 115 17.01 -12.87 -4.05
N GLU A 116 16.56 -14.09 -3.72
CA GLU A 116 15.21 -14.60 -3.97
C GLU A 116 14.10 -13.81 -3.26
N ASP A 117 14.44 -13.06 -2.21
CA ASP A 117 13.50 -12.19 -1.49
C ASP A 117 13.22 -10.88 -2.24
N ILE A 118 13.94 -10.60 -3.33
CA ILE A 118 13.65 -9.52 -4.28
C ILE A 118 12.80 -10.07 -5.42
N ARG A 119 11.53 -9.66 -5.48
CA ARG A 119 10.58 -10.13 -6.48
C ARG A 119 10.12 -8.99 -7.38
N ARG A 120 10.16 -9.21 -8.70
CA ARG A 120 9.54 -8.31 -9.67
C ARG A 120 8.02 -8.49 -9.67
N ILE A 121 7.29 -7.40 -9.51
CA ILE A 121 5.82 -7.37 -9.56
C ILE A 121 5.39 -6.50 -10.74
N GLY A 122 4.81 -7.11 -11.76
CA GLY A 122 4.52 -6.42 -13.01
C GLY A 122 5.80 -6.01 -13.75
N ALA A 123 5.72 -4.90 -14.50
CA ALA A 123 6.81 -4.48 -15.38
C ALA A 123 7.91 -3.67 -14.67
N THR A 124 7.56 -2.91 -13.63
CA THR A 124 8.43 -1.87 -13.06
C THR A 124 8.70 -2.02 -11.56
N SER A 125 7.82 -2.69 -10.82
CA SER A 125 7.88 -2.70 -9.36
C SER A 125 8.75 -3.83 -8.82
N LEU A 126 9.44 -3.56 -7.72
CA LEU A 126 10.16 -4.57 -6.93
C LEU A 126 9.56 -4.65 -5.53
N LEU A 127 9.28 -5.87 -5.09
CA LEU A 127 8.86 -6.19 -3.74
C LEU A 127 10.02 -6.89 -3.03
N ILE A 128 10.49 -6.32 -1.93
CA ILE A 128 11.64 -6.82 -1.17
C ILE A 128 11.15 -7.28 0.19
N ALA A 129 11.29 -8.55 0.51
CA ALA A 129 10.96 -9.09 1.82
C ALA A 129 12.16 -9.03 2.76
N ASP A 130 11.95 -8.55 3.99
CA ASP A 130 12.97 -8.57 5.02
C ASP A 130 12.98 -9.87 5.85
N ASN A 131 13.89 -9.93 6.81
CA ASN A 131 14.00 -11.07 7.72
C ASN A 131 12.83 -11.24 8.70
N HIS A 132 12.02 -10.20 8.90
CA HIS A 132 10.88 -10.14 9.83
C HIS A 132 9.51 -10.27 9.13
N GLY A 133 9.48 -10.43 7.81
CA GLY A 133 8.26 -10.55 7.01
C GLY A 133 7.65 -9.22 6.59
N ILE A 134 8.34 -8.11 6.84
CA ILE A 134 7.97 -6.78 6.32
C ILE A 134 8.33 -6.75 4.84
N HIS A 135 7.40 -6.25 4.04
CA HIS A 135 7.60 -6.06 2.61
C HIS A 135 7.84 -4.58 2.32
N PHE A 136 8.89 -4.30 1.57
CA PHE A 136 9.22 -2.99 1.04
C PHE A 136 8.95 -2.94 -0.45
N LEU A 137 8.45 -1.81 -0.94
CA LEU A 137 8.10 -1.62 -2.34
C LEU A 137 9.01 -0.58 -2.99
N ILE A 138 9.57 -0.89 -4.16
CA ILE A 138 10.05 0.10 -5.12
C ILE A 138 9.04 0.12 -6.25
N ARG A 139 8.29 1.22 -6.44
CA ARG A 139 7.22 1.28 -7.47
C ARG A 139 7.74 1.29 -8.90
N ASP A 140 8.82 2.02 -9.14
CA ASP A 140 9.40 2.15 -10.47
C ASP A 140 10.92 2.07 -10.42
N MET A 141 11.45 0.88 -10.67
CA MET A 141 12.90 0.65 -10.75
C MET A 141 13.58 1.40 -11.91
N PHE A 142 12.82 1.96 -12.85
CA PHE A 142 13.33 2.77 -13.95
C PHE A 142 13.31 4.28 -13.64
N ASN A 143 12.61 4.72 -12.59
CA ASN A 143 12.52 6.12 -12.18
C ASN A 143 13.09 6.39 -10.77
N ILE A 144 14.13 5.64 -10.41
CA ILE A 144 14.93 5.83 -9.19
C ILE A 144 16.25 6.54 -9.49
N ASP A 145 16.89 7.06 -8.45
CA ASP A 145 18.20 7.69 -8.56
C ASP A 145 19.29 6.68 -8.97
N LYS A 146 20.39 7.22 -9.53
CA LYS A 146 21.49 6.40 -10.07
C LYS A 146 22.18 5.53 -9.02
N THR A 147 22.24 5.95 -7.76
CA THR A 147 22.88 5.19 -6.69
C THR A 147 22.03 3.97 -6.36
N THR A 148 20.73 4.17 -6.17
CA THR A 148 19.77 3.07 -5.94
C THR A 148 19.84 2.06 -7.08
N ARG A 149 19.80 2.51 -8.34
CA ARG A 149 19.88 1.59 -9.49
C ARG A 149 21.16 0.76 -9.49
N LYS A 150 22.31 1.39 -9.26
CA LYS A 150 23.59 0.68 -9.21
C LYS A 150 23.66 -0.39 -8.11
N ILE A 151 22.98 -0.16 -6.99
CA ILE A 151 22.89 -1.16 -5.92
C ILE A 151 21.98 -2.29 -6.38
N LEU A 152 20.78 -2.00 -6.89
CA LEU A 152 19.84 -3.01 -7.39
C LEU A 152 20.46 -3.90 -8.48
N ASP A 153 21.21 -3.33 -9.43
CA ASP A 153 21.89 -4.07 -10.50
C ASP A 153 22.94 -5.08 -9.99
N ARG A 154 23.28 -5.07 -8.70
CA ARG A 154 24.18 -6.07 -8.09
C ARG A 154 23.43 -7.27 -7.51
N PHE A 155 22.12 -7.18 -7.34
CA PHE A 155 21.26 -8.22 -6.77
C PHE A 155 20.23 -8.76 -7.78
N LEU A 156 20.05 -8.10 -8.93
CA LEU A 156 19.13 -8.46 -10.02
C LEU A 156 19.86 -9.04 -11.23
#